data_AF-A0ABD3U5H8-F1
#
_entry.id   AF-A0ABD3U5H8-F1
#
_cell.length_a   1.000
_cell.length_b   1.000
_cell.length_c   1.000
_cell.angle_alpha   90.00
_cell.angle_beta   90.00
_cell.angle_gamma   90.00
#
_symmetry.space_group_name_H-M   'P 1'
#
loop_
_entity.id
_entity.type
_entity.pdbx_description
1 polymer ?
#
loop_
_entity_poly.entity_id
_entity_poly.type
_entity_poly.pdbx_seq_one_letter_code
_entity_poly.pdbx_strand_id
1 'polypeptide(L)'
;MIKMEHKVYSLQYLRKRSCSLSSRRHKSRSPAPRRRKSRSPNQRRRKSRSPTPKRVNRQRKRSNSFSPSAASPSVSIGTKEMKDATENLRKEEEERKRRQQEAELKLIEEETTKRIEEAIQRKVEVSLNCEEIKLEIEKRLDEGRKKLVDQVASQLEKEKEAALIEARLKEEQAQREKEELERLLEENKRKVEEAQRREALEQQRREEERYRELEELQRQKEEALRRKKQQEEEEKANQMKLLGKNKSRPKLSFALSLK
;
A
#
# COMPACT_ATOMS: atom_id res chain seq x y z
N MET A 1 40.36 3.16 28.11
CA MET A 1 39.97 1.73 28.09
C MET A 1 38.78 1.55 29.02
N ILE A 2 37.56 1.58 28.48
CA ILE A 2 36.32 1.33 29.23
C ILE A 2 35.50 0.37 28.37
N LYS A 3 35.38 -0.88 28.81
CA LYS A 3 34.64 -1.94 28.11
C LYS A 3 33.15 -1.73 28.37
N MET A 4 32.38 -1.39 27.34
CA MET A 4 30.91 -1.39 27.42
C MET A 4 30.41 -2.79 27.13
N GLU A 5 29.86 -3.45 28.15
CA GLU A 5 29.21 -4.75 28.04
C GLU A 5 27.81 -4.59 27.42
N HIS A 6 27.65 -5.05 26.19
CA HIS A 6 26.34 -5.18 25.55
C HIS A 6 25.64 -6.45 26.07
N LYS A 7 24.67 -6.28 26.98
CA LYS A 7 23.74 -7.38 27.33
C LYS A 7 22.68 -7.52 26.24
N VAL A 8 22.91 -8.49 25.36
CA VAL A 8 21.96 -8.97 24.35
C VAL A 8 20.86 -9.77 25.08
N TYR A 9 19.66 -9.21 25.20
CA TYR A 9 18.49 -9.98 25.63
C TYR A 9 17.84 -10.62 24.41
N SER A 10 18.15 -11.91 24.21
CA SER A 10 17.48 -12.80 23.28
C SER A 10 16.14 -13.25 23.85
N LEU A 11 15.02 -12.88 23.20
CA LEU A 11 13.71 -13.47 23.48
C LEU A 11 13.22 -14.19 22.22
N GLN A 12 13.69 -15.42 22.07
CA GLN A 12 13.05 -16.45 21.26
C GLN A 12 12.59 -17.58 22.19
N TYR A 13 11.43 -18.15 21.87
CA TYR A 13 10.81 -19.37 22.41
C TYR A 13 9.98 -19.25 23.69
N LEU A 14 8.66 -19.09 23.52
CA LEU A 14 7.72 -20.00 24.18
C LEU A 14 6.62 -20.41 23.19
N ARG A 15 6.68 -21.70 22.84
CA ARG A 15 5.76 -22.45 21.97
C ARG A 15 4.89 -23.32 22.90
N LYS A 16 3.63 -22.97 23.09
CA LYS A 16 2.54 -23.81 23.66
C LYS A 16 1.26 -23.33 22.96
N ARG A 17 0.55 -24.02 22.06
CA ARG A 17 0.08 -25.42 21.93
C ARG A 17 -0.92 -25.86 23.00
N SER A 18 -2.18 -25.46 22.80
CA SER A 18 -3.43 -26.15 23.19
C SER A 18 -4.58 -25.46 22.44
N CYS A 19 -5.17 -26.05 21.39
CA CYS A 19 -6.37 -26.93 21.42
C CYS A 19 -7.49 -26.37 22.31
N SER A 20 -8.77 -26.31 21.95
CA SER A 20 -9.55 -26.52 20.72
C SER A 20 -11.00 -26.38 21.15
N LEU A 21 -11.76 -25.38 20.70
CA LEU A 21 -13.23 -25.40 20.82
C LEU A 21 -13.86 -24.77 19.58
N SER A 22 -14.51 -25.65 18.82
CA SER A 22 -15.39 -25.39 17.70
C SER A 22 -16.58 -24.52 18.10
N SER A 23 -16.85 -23.43 17.36
CA SER A 23 -18.22 -22.94 17.14
C SER A 23 -18.23 -21.82 16.10
N ARG A 24 -19.12 -21.99 15.10
CA ARG A 24 -19.65 -20.97 14.17
C ARG A 24 -18.72 -20.45 13.08
N ARG A 25 -18.69 -21.25 12.03
CA ARG A 25 -18.32 -20.93 10.65
C ARG A 25 -19.21 -19.81 10.08
N HIS A 26 -18.98 -18.55 10.45
CA HIS A 26 -19.44 -17.40 9.63
C HIS A 26 -18.51 -17.26 8.43
N LYS A 27 -18.87 -17.91 7.34
CA LYS A 27 -18.22 -17.79 6.04
C LYS A 27 -18.63 -16.46 5.41
N SER A 28 -17.94 -15.38 5.77
CA SER A 28 -18.09 -14.07 5.13
C SER A 28 -17.67 -14.20 3.67
N ARG A 29 -18.68 -14.10 2.80
CA ARG A 29 -18.58 -14.12 1.34
C ARG A 29 -17.65 -13.00 0.87
N SER A 30 -16.60 -13.36 0.14
CA SER A 30 -15.80 -12.42 -0.66
C SER A 30 -16.70 -11.63 -1.62
N PRO A 31 -16.55 -10.31 -1.76
CA PRO A 31 -17.27 -9.55 -2.77
C PRO A 31 -16.62 -9.81 -4.13
N ALA A 32 -17.26 -10.66 -4.93
CA ALA A 32 -16.88 -10.84 -6.33
C ALA A 32 -17.04 -9.51 -7.10
N PRO A 33 -16.15 -9.19 -8.06
CA PRO A 33 -16.20 -7.93 -8.79
C PRO A 33 -17.44 -7.90 -9.68
N ARG A 34 -18.33 -6.92 -9.41
CA ARG A 34 -19.49 -6.60 -10.24
C ARG A 34 -19.03 -6.07 -11.60
N ARG A 35 -18.84 -6.97 -12.57
CA ARG A 35 -18.80 -6.62 -14.00
C ARG A 35 -20.16 -6.05 -14.42
N ARG A 36 -20.32 -4.72 -14.36
CA ARG A 36 -21.33 -4.02 -15.16
C ARG A 36 -20.76 -3.83 -16.57
N LYS A 37 -20.97 -4.82 -17.43
CA LYS A 37 -20.75 -4.67 -18.88
C LYS A 37 -22.08 -4.28 -19.52
N SER A 38 -22.10 -3.10 -20.09
CA SER A 38 -23.21 -2.45 -20.76
C SER A 38 -23.73 -3.26 -21.97
N ARG A 39 -25.06 -3.43 -22.01
CA ARG A 39 -25.93 -3.46 -23.20
C ARG A 39 -25.56 -2.27 -24.11
N SER A 40 -25.40 -2.30 -25.43
CA SER A 40 -25.76 -3.14 -26.60
C SER A 40 -24.82 -2.69 -27.77
N PRO A 41 -24.98 -2.99 -29.08
CA PRO A 41 -25.82 -3.96 -29.81
C PRO A 41 -24.98 -4.90 -30.72
N ASN A 42 -25.48 -6.09 -31.06
CA ASN A 42 -24.87 -6.84 -32.16
C ASN A 42 -25.94 -7.37 -33.11
N GLN A 43 -26.03 -6.70 -34.26
CA GLN A 43 -26.74 -7.15 -35.46
C GLN A 43 -26.05 -8.42 -35.98
N ARG A 44 -26.52 -9.59 -35.58
CA ARG A 44 -26.13 -10.85 -36.21
C ARG A 44 -27.30 -11.45 -36.98
N ARG A 45 -27.34 -11.08 -38.26
CA ARG A 45 -27.74 -11.89 -39.42
C ARG A 45 -28.76 -13.00 -39.13
N ARG A 46 -30.04 -12.72 -39.35
CA ARG A 46 -30.97 -13.75 -39.82
C ARG A 46 -30.98 -13.71 -41.34
N LYS A 47 -30.08 -14.46 -41.98
CA LYS A 47 -30.24 -14.86 -43.39
C LYS A 47 -29.56 -16.20 -43.65
N SER A 48 -30.34 -17.09 -44.24
CA SER A 48 -30.00 -18.33 -44.96
C SER A 48 -29.21 -19.42 -44.22
N ARG A 49 -29.95 -20.45 -43.78
CA ARG A 49 -29.49 -21.84 -43.95
C ARG A 49 -30.54 -22.57 -44.78
N SER A 50 -30.19 -22.84 -46.04
CA SER A 50 -30.96 -23.64 -46.98
C SER A 50 -31.13 -25.08 -46.45
N PRO A 51 -32.17 -25.81 -46.91
CA PRO A 51 -32.45 -27.17 -46.48
C PRO A 51 -31.43 -28.13 -47.09
N THR A 52 -30.74 -28.89 -46.25
CA THR A 52 -29.93 -30.03 -46.69
C THR A 52 -30.85 -31.22 -47.01
N PRO A 53 -30.73 -31.90 -48.16
CA PRO A 53 -31.54 -33.07 -48.46
C PRO A 53 -31.05 -34.23 -47.59
N LYS A 54 -31.96 -34.80 -46.80
CA LYS A 54 -31.73 -35.99 -46.00
C LYS A 54 -31.31 -37.15 -46.91
N ARG A 55 -30.19 -37.78 -46.56
CA ARG A 55 -29.70 -39.04 -47.14
C ARG A 55 -30.77 -40.13 -47.00
N VAL A 56 -31.06 -40.78 -48.13
CA VAL A 56 -31.97 -41.91 -48.26
C VAL A 56 -31.39 -43.12 -47.51
N ASN A 57 -32.20 -43.72 -46.64
CA ASN A 57 -31.88 -44.97 -45.96
C ASN A 57 -31.85 -46.12 -46.96
N ARG A 58 -30.69 -46.76 -47.06
CA ARG A 58 -30.44 -47.97 -47.83
C ARG A 58 -31.00 -49.17 -47.08
N GLN A 59 -32.22 -49.60 -47.38
CA GLN A 59 -32.70 -50.93 -47.00
C GLN A 59 -32.47 -51.92 -48.14
N ARG A 60 -31.74 -52.98 -47.80
CA ARG A 60 -31.31 -54.06 -48.69
C ARG A 60 -32.14 -55.30 -48.34
N LYS A 61 -32.51 -56.03 -49.40
CA LYS A 61 -32.97 -57.42 -49.48
C LYS A 61 -34.49 -57.66 -49.47
N ARG A 62 -35.02 -57.93 -50.67
CA ARG A 62 -35.91 -59.06 -50.91
C ARG A 62 -35.43 -59.81 -52.15
N SER A 63 -35.19 -61.08 -51.94
CA SER A 63 -34.78 -62.11 -52.90
C SER A 63 -35.92 -62.43 -53.85
N ASN A 64 -35.69 -62.30 -55.16
CA ASN A 64 -36.51 -62.93 -56.18
C ASN A 64 -35.70 -64.08 -56.78
N SER A 65 -36.16 -65.29 -56.53
CA SER A 65 -35.65 -66.54 -57.11
C SER A 65 -36.11 -66.63 -58.56
N PHE A 66 -35.16 -66.64 -59.49
CA PHE A 66 -35.40 -67.15 -60.84
C PHE A 66 -34.25 -68.07 -61.23
N SER A 67 -34.58 -69.35 -61.38
CA SER A 67 -33.67 -70.42 -61.79
C SER A 67 -33.38 -70.36 -63.30
N PRO A 68 -32.24 -70.92 -63.77
CA PRO A 68 -31.84 -70.92 -65.18
C PRO A 68 -32.17 -72.24 -65.94
N SER A 69 -31.99 -72.19 -67.27
CA SER A 69 -31.99 -73.28 -68.29
C SER A 69 -33.36 -73.61 -68.91
N ALA A 70 -33.51 -73.93 -70.21
CA ALA A 70 -32.55 -74.43 -71.21
C ALA A 70 -33.00 -74.19 -72.68
N ALA A 71 -32.01 -74.20 -73.61
CA ALA A 71 -32.02 -74.56 -75.05
C ALA A 71 -32.96 -73.80 -76.03
N SER A 72 -32.65 -73.39 -77.27
CA SER A 72 -31.55 -73.32 -78.27
C SER A 72 -32.19 -72.57 -79.49
N PRO A 73 -31.58 -72.34 -80.67
CA PRO A 73 -30.20 -72.05 -81.07
C PRO A 73 -30.03 -70.71 -81.86
N SER A 74 -28.77 -70.29 -82.02
CA SER A 74 -28.21 -69.50 -83.15
C SER A 74 -28.82 -68.15 -83.54
N VAL A 75 -28.11 -67.03 -83.30
CA VAL A 75 -27.84 -65.97 -84.31
C VAL A 75 -26.56 -65.18 -83.93
N SER A 76 -25.48 -65.41 -84.66
CA SER A 76 -24.29 -64.56 -84.89
C SER A 76 -24.04 -63.33 -83.97
N ILE A 77 -23.30 -63.52 -82.88
CA ILE A 77 -22.68 -62.45 -82.08
C ILE A 77 -21.30 -62.15 -82.67
N GLY A 78 -21.28 -61.55 -83.85
CA GLY A 78 -20.03 -61.08 -84.49
C GLY A 78 -20.15 -59.66 -85.04
N THR A 79 -21.35 -59.10 -85.08
CA THR A 79 -21.62 -57.81 -85.72
C THR A 79 -22.46 -56.87 -84.86
N LYS A 80 -23.14 -57.36 -83.81
CA LYS A 80 -23.92 -56.54 -82.87
C LYS A 80 -23.06 -55.87 -81.81
N GLU A 81 -22.08 -56.57 -81.23
CA GLU A 81 -21.11 -55.98 -80.29
C GLU A 81 -20.22 -54.92 -80.96
N MET A 82 -19.88 -55.10 -82.24
CA MET A 82 -19.20 -54.07 -83.03
C MET A 82 -20.10 -52.86 -83.32
N LYS A 83 -21.39 -53.06 -83.61
CA LYS A 83 -22.37 -51.97 -83.79
C LYS A 83 -22.64 -51.21 -82.48
N ASP A 84 -22.82 -51.92 -81.37
CA ASP A 84 -23.02 -51.32 -80.04
C ASP A 84 -21.73 -50.63 -79.55
N ALA A 85 -20.54 -51.19 -79.82
CA ALA A 85 -19.27 -50.51 -79.57
C ALA A 85 -19.13 -49.23 -80.41
N THR A 86 -19.52 -49.24 -81.68
CA THR A 86 -19.51 -48.03 -82.51
C THR A 86 -20.55 -46.99 -82.08
N GLU A 87 -21.73 -47.40 -81.60
CA GLU A 87 -22.71 -46.48 -81.01
C GLU A 87 -22.26 -45.96 -79.65
N ASN A 88 -21.61 -46.77 -78.83
CA ASN A 88 -21.06 -46.37 -77.54
C ASN A 88 -19.88 -45.41 -77.73
N LEU A 89 -19.02 -45.63 -78.74
CA LEU A 89 -17.98 -44.68 -79.12
C LEU A 89 -18.56 -43.34 -79.60
N ARG A 90 -19.65 -43.36 -80.38
CA ARG A 90 -20.37 -42.13 -80.78
C ARG A 90 -21.00 -41.41 -79.57
N LYS A 91 -21.62 -42.14 -78.66
CA LYS A 91 -22.18 -41.60 -77.41
C LYS A 91 -21.08 -41.06 -76.48
N GLU A 92 -19.94 -41.73 -76.41
CA GLU A 92 -18.77 -41.29 -75.63
C GLU A 92 -18.12 -40.05 -76.25
N GLU A 93 -18.04 -39.95 -77.58
CA GLU A 93 -17.60 -38.74 -78.28
C GLU A 93 -18.56 -37.56 -78.06
N GLU A 94 -19.87 -37.79 -78.08
CA GLU A 94 -20.86 -36.77 -77.72
C GLU A 94 -20.76 -36.36 -76.24
N GLU A 95 -20.50 -37.30 -75.33
CA GLU A 95 -20.32 -37.01 -73.91
C GLU A 95 -19.03 -36.21 -73.64
N ARG A 96 -17.94 -36.51 -74.36
CA ARG A 96 -16.70 -35.73 -74.32
C ARG A 96 -16.92 -34.30 -74.81
N LYS A 97 -17.70 -34.11 -75.89
CA LYS A 97 -18.11 -32.77 -76.37
C LYS A 97 -18.94 -32.01 -75.34
N ARG A 98 -19.86 -32.68 -74.64
CA ARG A 98 -20.63 -32.08 -73.52
C ARG A 98 -19.74 -31.64 -72.37
N ARG A 99 -18.75 -32.48 -71.99
CA ARG A 99 -17.79 -32.14 -70.93
C ARG A 99 -16.89 -30.97 -71.31
N GLN A 100 -16.51 -30.86 -72.58
CA GLN A 100 -15.76 -29.70 -73.10
C GLN A 100 -16.60 -28.43 -73.02
N GLN A 101 -17.84 -28.47 -73.50
CA GLN A 101 -18.77 -27.34 -73.40
C GLN A 101 -19.04 -26.95 -71.94
N GLU A 102 -19.19 -27.91 -71.04
CA GLU A 102 -19.37 -27.64 -69.61
C GLU A 102 -18.12 -27.02 -68.97
N ALA A 103 -16.92 -27.45 -69.35
CA ALA A 103 -15.66 -26.86 -68.87
C ALA A 103 -15.47 -25.43 -69.40
N GLU A 104 -15.80 -25.18 -70.67
CA GLU A 104 -15.78 -23.85 -71.27
C GLU A 104 -16.78 -22.91 -70.61
N LEU A 105 -18.01 -23.39 -70.36
CA LEU A 105 -19.03 -22.62 -69.63
C LEU A 105 -18.59 -22.32 -68.20
N LYS A 106 -17.96 -23.27 -67.50
CA LYS A 106 -17.41 -23.03 -66.15
C LYS A 106 -16.30 -21.98 -66.14
N LEU A 107 -15.39 -21.98 -67.13
CA LEU A 107 -14.36 -20.95 -67.24
C LEU A 107 -14.96 -19.56 -67.48
N ILE A 108 -16.01 -19.47 -68.31
CA ILE A 108 -16.75 -18.23 -68.56
C ILE A 108 -17.46 -17.77 -67.27
N GLU A 109 -18.14 -18.68 -66.57
CA GLU A 109 -18.80 -18.40 -65.30
C GLU A 109 -17.79 -17.88 -64.26
N GLU A 110 -16.65 -18.55 -64.09
CA GLU A 110 -15.59 -18.11 -63.18
C GLU A 110 -15.02 -16.74 -63.54
N GLU A 111 -14.85 -16.45 -64.83
CA GLU A 111 -14.38 -15.13 -65.27
C GLU A 111 -15.44 -14.05 -65.01
N THR A 112 -16.71 -14.34 -65.26
CA THR A 112 -17.81 -13.40 -64.96
C THR A 112 -17.96 -13.16 -63.47
N THR A 113 -17.83 -14.18 -62.62
CA THR A 113 -17.86 -14.01 -61.16
C THR A 113 -16.69 -13.16 -60.68
N LYS A 114 -15.48 -13.37 -61.20
CA LYS A 114 -14.30 -12.55 -60.87
C LYS A 114 -14.50 -11.08 -61.27
N ARG A 115 -14.99 -10.82 -62.48
CA ARG A 115 -15.29 -9.45 -62.95
C ARG A 115 -16.34 -8.77 -62.08
N ILE A 116 -17.39 -9.50 -61.68
CA ILE A 116 -18.43 -9.00 -60.79
C ILE A 116 -17.86 -8.72 -59.39
N GLU A 117 -17.07 -9.64 -58.83
CA GLU A 117 -16.43 -9.47 -57.53
C GLU A 117 -15.51 -8.25 -57.49
N GLU A 118 -14.65 -8.07 -58.50
CA GLU A 118 -13.79 -6.89 -58.61
C GLU A 118 -14.61 -5.60 -58.74
N ALA A 119 -15.68 -5.60 -59.54
CA ALA A 119 -16.55 -4.44 -59.67
C ALA A 119 -17.23 -4.07 -58.34
N ILE A 120 -17.62 -5.08 -57.54
CA ILE A 120 -18.17 -4.88 -56.19
C ILE A 120 -17.08 -4.35 -55.25
N GLN A 121 -15.89 -4.96 -55.25
CA GLN A 121 -14.78 -4.55 -54.40
C GLN A 121 -14.40 -3.09 -54.65
N ARG A 122 -14.24 -2.68 -55.92
CA ARG A 122 -13.93 -1.29 -56.28
C ARG A 122 -15.02 -0.31 -55.82
N LYS A 123 -16.30 -0.66 -55.99
CA LYS A 123 -17.41 0.18 -55.51
C LYS A 123 -17.41 0.32 -53.99
N VAL A 124 -17.17 -0.77 -53.27
CA VAL A 124 -17.10 -0.75 -51.80
C VAL A 124 -15.90 0.09 -51.34
N GLU A 125 -14.73 -0.09 -51.95
CA GLU A 125 -13.53 0.66 -51.62
C GLU A 125 -13.73 2.17 -51.83
N VAL A 126 -14.28 2.58 -52.96
CA VAL A 126 -14.61 4.00 -53.22
C VAL A 126 -15.60 4.52 -52.18
N SER A 127 -16.65 3.75 -51.87
CA SER A 127 -17.66 4.18 -50.89
C SER A 127 -17.10 4.33 -49.48
N LEU A 128 -16.16 3.47 -49.06
CA LEU A 128 -15.48 3.55 -47.76
C LEU A 128 -14.42 4.65 -47.73
N ASN A 129 -13.79 4.93 -48.88
CA ASN A 129 -12.77 5.95 -49.02
C ASN A 129 -13.33 7.37 -49.20
N CYS A 130 -14.65 7.54 -49.27
CA CYS A 130 -15.30 8.84 -49.22
C CYS A 130 -14.81 9.64 -48.01
N GLU A 131 -14.45 10.90 -48.25
CA GLU A 131 -13.91 11.81 -47.24
C GLU A 131 -14.86 11.96 -46.04
N GLU A 132 -16.17 11.96 -46.29
CA GLU A 132 -17.19 12.01 -45.24
C GLU A 132 -17.07 10.87 -44.22
N ILE A 133 -16.82 9.64 -44.68
CA ILE A 133 -16.68 8.48 -43.80
C ILE A 133 -15.36 8.57 -43.01
N LYS A 134 -14.28 9.00 -43.66
CA LYS A 134 -12.98 9.21 -42.98
C LYS A 134 -13.10 10.26 -41.89
N LEU A 135 -13.72 11.41 -42.20
CA LEU A 135 -13.94 12.49 -41.24
C LEU A 135 -14.85 12.06 -40.10
N GLU A 136 -15.90 11.26 -40.36
CA GLU A 136 -16.76 10.72 -39.31
C GLU A 136 -16.01 9.75 -38.38
N ILE A 137 -15.13 8.92 -38.94
CA ILE A 137 -14.26 8.04 -38.13
C ILE A 137 -13.32 8.88 -37.26
N GLU A 138 -12.67 9.89 -37.83
CA GLU A 138 -11.78 10.80 -37.10
C GLU A 138 -12.51 11.54 -35.97
N LYS A 139 -13.68 12.12 -36.26
CA LYS A 139 -14.53 12.77 -35.25
C LYS A 139 -14.85 11.85 -34.07
N ARG A 140 -15.24 10.60 -34.35
CA ARG A 140 -15.53 9.62 -33.28
C ARG A 140 -14.29 9.24 -32.47
N LEU A 141 -13.13 9.13 -33.13
CA LEU A 141 -11.87 8.87 -32.44
C LEU A 141 -11.48 10.05 -31.55
N ASP A 142 -11.62 11.28 -32.04
CA ASP A 142 -11.30 12.49 -31.29
C ASP A 142 -12.26 12.72 -30.14
N GLU A 143 -13.56 12.49 -30.32
CA GLU A 143 -14.52 12.48 -29.21
C GLU A 143 -14.19 11.40 -28.17
N GLY A 144 -13.76 10.22 -28.62
CA GLY A 144 -13.31 9.14 -27.73
C GLY A 144 -12.07 9.54 -26.93
N ARG A 145 -11.07 10.13 -27.58
CA ARG A 145 -9.84 10.64 -26.96
C ARG A 145 -10.14 11.76 -25.97
N LYS A 146 -10.97 12.73 -26.37
CA LYS A 146 -11.39 13.85 -25.52
C LYS A 146 -12.07 13.36 -24.24
N LYS A 147 -13.02 12.42 -24.35
CA LYS A 147 -13.68 11.81 -23.17
C LYS A 147 -12.68 11.12 -22.23
N LEU A 148 -11.68 10.43 -22.78
CA LEU A 148 -10.62 9.81 -21.98
C LEU A 148 -9.75 10.86 -21.27
N VAL A 149 -9.35 11.91 -21.99
CA VAL A 149 -8.57 13.02 -21.42
C VAL A 149 -9.35 13.71 -20.31
N ASP A 150 -10.63 14.02 -20.52
CA ASP A 150 -11.49 14.67 -19.52
C ASP A 150 -11.63 13.80 -18.26
N GLN A 151 -11.76 12.47 -18.42
CA GLN A 151 -11.82 11.53 -17.30
C GLN A 151 -10.50 11.50 -16.51
N VAL A 152 -9.36 11.46 -17.20
CA VAL A 152 -8.04 11.48 -16.57
C VAL A 152 -7.79 12.82 -15.87
N ALA A 153 -8.14 13.94 -16.51
CA ALA A 153 -8.05 15.27 -15.91
C ALA A 153 -8.89 15.36 -14.62
N SER A 154 -10.14 14.88 -14.68
CA SER A 154 -11.05 14.84 -13.51
C SER A 154 -10.51 13.97 -12.36
N GLN A 155 -9.73 12.93 -12.66
CA GLN A 155 -9.07 12.10 -11.64
C GLN A 155 -7.87 12.83 -11.04
N LEU A 156 -7.01 13.40 -11.88
CA LEU A 156 -5.83 14.15 -11.44
C LEU A 156 -6.20 15.38 -10.60
N GLU A 157 -7.29 16.07 -10.91
CA GLU A 157 -7.79 17.18 -10.09
C GLU A 157 -8.15 16.72 -8.67
N LYS A 158 -8.90 15.62 -8.55
CA LYS A 158 -9.24 15.04 -7.24
C LYS A 158 -8.01 14.58 -6.47
N GLU A 159 -7.04 13.98 -7.16
CA GLU A 159 -5.77 13.57 -6.54
C GLU A 159 -4.95 14.77 -6.07
N LYS A 160 -4.90 15.86 -6.84
CA LYS A 160 -4.25 17.11 -6.43
C LYS A 160 -4.94 17.73 -5.22
N GLU A 161 -6.26 17.82 -5.22
CA GLU A 161 -7.03 18.33 -4.08
C GLU A 161 -6.81 17.48 -2.83
N ALA A 162 -6.87 16.15 -2.96
CA ALA A 162 -6.60 15.24 -1.86
C ALA A 162 -5.17 15.39 -1.33
N ALA A 163 -4.18 15.50 -2.21
CA ALA A 163 -2.79 15.72 -1.82
C ALA A 163 -2.58 17.06 -1.09
N LEU A 164 -3.26 18.12 -1.53
CA LEU A 164 -3.22 19.43 -0.87
C LEU A 164 -3.87 19.38 0.53
N ILE A 165 -5.00 18.69 0.66
CA ILE A 165 -5.66 18.51 1.97
C ILE A 165 -4.76 17.69 2.90
N GLU A 166 -4.19 16.59 2.43
CA GLU A 166 -3.28 15.76 3.23
C GLU A 166 -2.02 16.53 3.65
N ALA A 167 -1.44 17.33 2.75
CA ALA A 167 -0.30 18.18 3.06
C ALA A 167 -0.63 19.22 4.14
N ARG A 168 -1.77 19.89 4.02
CA ARG A 168 -2.25 20.85 5.04
C ARG A 168 -2.48 20.20 6.39
N LEU A 169 -3.11 19.02 6.42
CA LEU A 169 -3.34 18.28 7.66
C LEU A 169 -2.03 17.87 8.33
N LYS A 170 -1.05 17.39 7.56
CA LYS A 170 0.28 17.06 8.09
C LYS A 170 1.02 18.29 8.61
N GLU A 171 0.92 19.41 7.91
CA GLU A 171 1.52 20.67 8.35
C GLU A 171 0.88 21.14 9.66
N GLU A 172 -0.46 21.12 9.76
CA GLU A 172 -1.17 21.50 10.97
C GLU A 172 -0.84 20.56 12.14
N GLN A 173 -0.73 19.26 11.91
CA GLN A 173 -0.29 18.30 12.92
C GLN A 173 1.15 18.61 13.38
N ALA A 174 2.07 18.85 12.44
CA ALA A 174 3.44 19.19 12.78
C ALA A 174 3.55 20.52 13.53
N GLN A 175 2.69 21.50 13.23
CA GLN A 175 2.60 22.76 13.99
C GLN A 175 2.11 22.49 15.42
N ARG A 176 1.04 21.70 15.60
CA ARG A 176 0.54 21.32 16.93
C ARG A 176 1.59 20.57 17.75
N GLU A 177 2.28 19.60 17.16
CA GLU A 177 3.35 18.86 17.82
C GLU A 177 4.50 19.80 18.24
N LYS A 178 4.87 20.77 17.38
CA LYS A 178 5.87 21.78 17.73
C LYS A 178 5.40 22.67 18.88
N GLU A 179 4.17 23.15 18.85
CA GLU A 179 3.60 23.96 19.93
C GLU A 179 3.55 23.18 21.25
N GLU A 180 3.17 21.90 21.22
CA GLU A 180 3.17 21.05 22.41
C GLU A 180 4.58 20.85 22.98
N LEU A 181 5.57 20.62 22.11
CA LEU A 181 6.97 20.52 22.51
C LEU A 181 7.49 21.85 23.10
N GLU A 182 7.15 22.98 22.48
CA GLU A 182 7.50 24.31 22.99
C GLU A 182 6.89 24.57 24.38
N ARG A 183 5.60 24.25 24.57
CA ARG A 183 4.94 24.36 25.88
C ARG A 183 5.65 23.51 26.94
N LEU A 184 5.99 22.26 26.62
CA LEU A 184 6.71 21.37 27.55
C LEU A 184 8.12 21.90 27.86
N LEU A 185 8.83 22.44 26.88
CA LEU A 185 10.15 23.04 27.08
C LEU A 185 10.06 24.30 27.95
N GLU A 186 9.04 25.14 27.77
CA GLU A 186 8.80 26.30 28.64
C GLU A 186 8.47 25.88 30.07
N GLU A 187 7.59 24.90 30.27
CA GLU A 187 7.30 24.37 31.60
C GLU A 187 8.53 23.78 32.27
N ASN A 188 9.38 23.09 31.50
CA ASN A 188 10.64 22.55 32.02
C ASN A 188 11.60 23.67 32.44
N LYS A 189 11.78 24.69 31.59
CA LYS A 189 12.57 25.88 31.93
C LYS A 189 12.07 26.55 33.20
N ARG A 190 10.75 26.76 33.33
CA ARG A 190 10.14 27.33 34.56
C ARG A 190 10.43 26.50 35.79
N LYS A 191 10.31 25.17 35.70
CA LYS A 191 10.62 24.25 36.82
C LYS A 191 12.10 24.30 37.21
N VAL A 192 12.99 24.36 36.22
CA VAL A 192 14.45 24.48 36.45
C VAL A 192 14.78 25.83 37.11
N GLU A 193 14.24 26.93 36.59
CA GLU A 193 14.43 28.25 37.19
C GLU A 193 13.89 28.33 38.62
N GLU A 194 12.70 27.76 38.87
CA GLU A 194 12.12 27.72 40.21
C GLU A 194 12.96 26.86 41.16
N ALA A 195 13.45 25.70 40.70
CA ALA A 195 14.36 24.86 41.47
C ALA A 195 15.66 25.59 41.82
N GLN A 196 16.25 26.31 40.87
CA GLN A 196 17.44 27.13 41.09
C GLN A 196 17.18 28.26 42.10
N ARG A 197 16.04 28.94 42.01
CA ARG A 197 15.65 29.97 42.98
C ARG A 197 15.47 29.39 44.39
N ARG A 198 14.83 28.23 44.50
CA ARG A 198 14.66 27.53 45.79
C ARG A 198 16.01 27.12 46.36
N GLU A 199 16.89 26.55 45.54
CA GLU A 199 18.23 26.15 45.95
C GLU A 199 19.06 27.35 46.40
N ALA A 200 19.02 28.47 45.68
CA ALA A 200 19.70 29.69 46.07
C ALA A 200 19.19 30.23 47.42
N LEU A 201 17.87 30.19 47.66
CA LEU A 201 17.29 30.58 48.95
C LEU A 201 17.66 29.63 50.08
N GLU A 202 17.71 28.32 49.82
CA GLU A 202 18.18 27.34 50.81
C GLU A 202 19.66 27.54 51.14
N GLN A 203 20.49 27.85 50.14
CA GLN A 203 21.91 28.18 50.37
C GLN A 203 22.04 29.42 51.25
N GLN A 204 21.28 30.48 50.98
CA GLN A 204 21.25 31.67 51.84
C GLN A 204 20.84 31.35 53.28
N ARG A 205 19.79 30.54 53.49
CA ARG A 205 19.37 30.11 54.83
C ARG A 205 20.46 29.31 55.56
N ARG A 206 21.12 28.38 54.86
CA ARG A 206 22.23 27.60 55.42
C ARG A 206 23.41 28.50 55.79
N GLU A 207 23.69 29.53 55.00
CA GLU A 207 24.71 30.52 55.31
C GLU A 207 24.33 31.36 56.54
N GLU A 208 23.09 31.83 56.63
CA GLU A 208 22.57 32.53 57.81
C GLU A 208 22.66 31.69 59.09
N GLU A 209 22.29 30.42 59.02
CA GLU A 209 22.43 29.47 60.14
C GLU A 209 23.89 29.31 60.56
N ARG A 210 24.81 29.15 59.59
CA ARG A 210 26.26 29.11 59.86
C ARG A 210 26.77 30.38 60.52
N TYR A 211 26.29 31.55 60.10
CA TYR A 211 26.67 32.81 60.73
C TYR A 211 26.19 32.90 62.18
N ARG A 212 24.97 32.43 62.48
CA ARG A 212 24.44 32.38 63.86
C ARG A 212 25.26 31.44 64.74
N GLU A 213 25.60 30.25 64.25
CA GLU A 213 26.45 29.30 64.98
C GLU A 213 27.83 29.89 65.29
N LEU A 214 28.43 30.61 64.32
CA LEU A 214 29.70 31.32 64.53
C LEU A 214 29.56 32.44 65.57
N GLU A 215 28.46 33.17 65.57
CA GLU A 215 28.17 34.20 66.56
C GLU A 215 28.03 33.61 67.98
N GLU A 216 27.31 32.49 68.11
CA GLU A 216 27.17 31.78 69.39
C GLU A 216 28.52 31.26 69.90
N LEU A 217 29.36 30.71 69.02
CA LEU A 217 30.72 30.30 69.38
C LEU A 217 31.58 31.48 69.84
N GLN A 218 31.44 32.65 69.22
CA GLN A 218 32.13 33.87 69.68
C GLN A 218 31.64 34.29 71.06
N ARG A 219 30.32 34.28 71.30
CA ARG A 219 29.73 34.59 72.61
C ARG A 219 30.19 33.61 73.68
N GLN A 220 30.20 32.31 73.41
CA GLN A 220 30.71 31.30 74.35
C GLN A 220 32.19 31.51 74.67
N LYS A 221 33.01 31.89 73.69
CA LYS A 221 34.42 32.26 73.92
C LYS A 221 34.54 33.49 74.82
N GLU A 222 33.73 34.52 74.59
CA GLU A 222 33.71 35.72 75.43
C GLU A 222 33.27 35.39 76.87
N GLU A 223 32.20 34.62 77.03
CA GLU A 223 31.72 34.17 78.34
C GLU A 223 32.75 33.31 79.07
N ALA A 224 33.42 32.39 78.37
CA ALA A 224 34.51 31.59 78.93
C ALA A 224 35.69 32.47 79.36
N LEU A 225 36.05 33.50 78.59
CA LEU A 225 37.07 34.47 78.98
C LEU A 225 36.65 35.28 80.22
N ARG A 226 35.38 35.71 80.31
CA ARG A 226 34.86 36.42 81.49
C ARG A 226 34.89 35.54 82.73
N ARG A 227 34.48 34.27 82.62
CA ARG A 227 34.57 33.31 83.74
C ARG A 227 36.02 33.06 84.16
N LYS A 228 36.94 32.90 83.22
CA LYS A 228 38.39 32.77 83.53
C LYS A 228 38.92 34.00 84.26
N LYS A 229 38.54 35.21 83.83
CA LYS A 229 38.92 36.45 84.53
C LYS A 229 38.42 36.46 85.98
N GLN A 230 37.18 36.06 86.22
CA GLN A 230 36.63 35.95 87.58
C GLN A 230 37.40 34.93 88.42
N GLN A 231 37.74 33.77 87.87
CA GLN A 231 38.55 32.76 88.55
C GLN A 231 39.96 33.29 88.88
N GLU A 232 40.63 33.97 87.95
CA GLU A 232 41.94 34.59 88.20
C GLU A 232 41.87 35.69 89.28
N GLU A 233 40.79 36.49 89.31
CA GLU A 233 40.56 37.49 90.36
C GLU A 233 40.29 36.84 91.73
N GLU A 234 39.51 35.76 91.76
CA GLU A 234 39.28 34.96 92.98
C GLU A 234 40.57 34.30 93.47
N GLU A 235 41.38 33.72 92.58
CA GLU A 235 42.69 33.15 92.89
C GLU A 235 43.64 34.22 93.42
N LYS A 236 43.70 35.41 92.79
CA LYS A 236 44.46 36.56 93.30
C LYS A 236 43.95 36.99 94.68
N ALA A 237 42.64 37.06 94.89
CA ALA A 237 42.05 37.40 96.18
C ALA A 237 42.36 36.33 97.24
N ASN A 238 42.33 35.04 96.87
CA ASN A 238 42.67 33.92 97.75
C ASN A 238 44.16 33.90 98.08
N GLN A 239 45.06 34.16 97.12
CA GLN A 239 46.48 34.39 97.37
C GLN A 239 46.70 35.59 98.29
N MET A 240 45.98 36.70 98.10
CA MET A 240 46.06 37.87 98.99
C MET A 240 45.56 37.56 100.41
N LYS A 241 44.52 36.73 100.56
CA LYS A 241 44.05 36.23 101.87
C LYS A 241 45.09 35.31 102.52
N LEU A 242 45.71 34.42 101.76
CA LEU A 242 46.73 33.48 102.24
C LEU A 242 48.05 34.18 102.62
N LEU A 243 48.48 35.17 101.84
CA LEU A 243 49.66 36.00 102.09
C LEU A 243 49.46 37.01 103.23
N GLY A 244 48.27 37.09 103.83
CA GLY A 244 48.04 37.83 105.07
C GLY A 244 48.29 39.33 105.02
N LYS A 245 48.44 39.93 103.83
CA LYS A 245 48.82 41.35 103.66
C LYS A 245 47.76 42.35 104.12
N ASN A 246 46.57 41.88 104.53
CA ASN A 246 45.46 42.70 105.02
C ASN A 246 45.23 42.58 106.54
N LYS A 247 46.26 42.25 107.33
CA LYS A 247 46.25 42.41 108.79
C LYS A 247 47.39 43.34 109.23
N SER A 248 47.04 44.63 109.31
CA SER A 248 47.51 45.63 110.28
C SER A 248 48.93 45.52 110.86
N ARG A 249 49.78 46.51 110.56
CA ARG A 249 50.64 47.11 111.60
C ARG A 249 50.02 48.46 111.96
N PRO A 250 49.40 48.63 113.14
CA PRO A 250 48.90 49.94 113.54
C PRO A 250 50.11 50.89 113.65
N LYS A 251 50.03 52.05 112.97
CA LYS A 251 51.00 53.14 113.15
C LYS A 251 50.81 53.70 114.56
N LEU A 252 51.57 53.17 115.52
CA LEU A 252 51.78 53.80 116.81
C LEU A 252 52.65 55.04 116.58
N SER A 253 52.03 56.21 116.59
CA SER A 253 52.71 57.50 116.66
C SER A 253 53.21 57.71 118.10
N PHE A 254 54.47 57.38 118.37
CA PHE A 254 55.15 57.84 119.57
C PHE A 254 55.73 59.24 119.31
N ALA A 255 55.08 60.25 119.87
CA ALA A 255 55.70 61.56 120.06
C ALA A 255 56.68 61.45 121.23
N LEU A 256 57.98 61.45 120.95
CA LEU A 256 59.02 61.70 121.96
C LEU A 256 59.39 63.18 121.88
N SER A 257 58.76 63.95 122.75
CA SER A 257 59.25 65.27 123.16
C SER A 257 60.43 65.08 124.11
N LEU A 258 61.60 65.58 123.72
CA LEU A 258 62.67 65.89 124.66
C LEU A 258 63.27 67.26 124.33
N LYS A 259 63.53 67.98 125.43
CA LYS A 259 63.99 69.36 125.59
C LYS A 259 65.24 69.71 124.78
#